data_AF-R9LRR0-F1
#
_entry.id   AF-R9LRR0-F1
#
_cell.length_a   1.000
_cell.length_b   1.000
_cell.length_c   1.000
_cell.angle_alpha   90.00
_cell.angle_beta   90.00
_cell.angle_gamma   90.00
#
_symmetry.space_group_name_H-M   'P 1'
#
loop_
_entity.id
_entity.type
_entity.pdbx_description
1 polymer ?
#
loop_
_entity_poly.entity_id
_entity_poly.type
_entity_poly.pdbx_seq_one_letter_code
_entity_poly.pdbx_strand_id
1 'polypeptide(L)'
;MLIDLITWLVIIAVGIVIAIVPIKDLRKATSIFTFKKFGIRKKKRWNVLIDDLGNFFLFLSFVYCCVYWLIPYYRQIYAVWIMFTLIVTLSRTVVITAKYPKDKKGKLCTILVDVGIYLVGAIGLAGAVGAFNNEIFLSGVDRFARDLQSGGIRDYMYFLTNPSFFYVLLEGMIMFIPLMFLWNNFKYMRTERTIRAANVATFTIKVLIVCALMTVLAYGGFSFLNMVYYVDLKQI
;
A
#
# COMPACT_ATOMS: atom_id res chain seq x y z
N MET A 1 -6.07 10.47 19.15
CA MET A 1 -5.77 11.91 18.90
C MET A 1 -4.29 12.25 19.05
N LEU A 2 -3.64 12.02 20.20
CA LEU A 2 -2.18 12.29 20.32
C LEU A 2 -1.33 11.36 19.42
N ILE A 3 -1.66 10.07 19.39
CA ILE A 3 -0.98 9.07 18.55
C ILE A 3 -1.17 9.37 17.06
N ASP A 4 -2.37 9.81 16.66
CA ASP A 4 -2.66 10.26 15.29
C ASP A 4 -1.75 11.42 14.89
N LEU A 5 -1.67 12.45 15.74
CA LEU A 5 -0.85 13.63 15.49
C LEU A 5 0.62 13.26 15.31
N ILE A 6 1.16 12.43 16.20
CA ILE A 6 2.55 11.95 16.12
C ILE A 6 2.76 11.17 14.84
N THR A 7 1.82 10.28 14.46
CA THR A 7 1.90 9.50 13.23
C THR A 7 1.96 10.40 12.00
N TRP A 8 1.09 11.42 11.93
CA TRP A 8 1.12 12.40 10.84
C TRP A 8 2.41 13.21 10.80
N LEU A 9 2.92 13.65 11.96
CA LEU A 9 4.19 14.37 12.04
C LEU A 9 5.37 13.53 11.54
N VAL A 10 5.42 12.24 11.89
CA VAL A 10 6.46 11.32 11.41
C VAL A 10 6.35 11.12 9.90
N ILE A 11 5.13 10.93 9.37
CA ILE A 11 4.91 10.79 7.93
C ILE A 11 5.40 12.03 7.18
N ILE A 12 5.03 13.22 7.66
CA ILE A 12 5.44 14.49 7.04
C ILE A 12 6.95 14.68 7.13
N ALA A 13 7.55 14.42 8.29
CA ALA A 13 8.99 14.60 8.51
C ALA A 13 9.82 13.72 7.56
N VAL A 14 9.47 12.45 7.40
CA VAL A 14 10.16 11.54 6.46
C VAL A 14 9.89 11.96 5.02
N GLY A 15 8.69 12.44 4.69
CA GLY A 15 8.38 13.01 3.37
C GLY A 15 9.26 14.21 3.02
N ILE A 16 9.52 15.10 3.98
CA ILE A 16 10.44 16.25 3.82
C ILE A 16 11.86 15.77 3.60
N VAL A 17 12.33 14.76 4.35
CA VAL A 17 13.66 14.16 4.14
C VAL A 17 13.79 13.63 2.72
N ILE A 18 12.82 12.86 2.24
CA ILE A 18 12.81 12.33 0.86
C ILE A 18 12.83 13.45 -0.18
N ALA A 19 12.12 14.55 0.07
CA ALA A 19 12.08 15.71 -0.85
C ALA A 19 13.44 16.42 -0.98
N ILE A 20 14.24 16.45 0.09
CA ILE A 20 15.53 17.17 0.14
C ILE A 20 16.67 16.28 -0.36
N VAL A 21 16.58 14.95 -0.18
CA VAL A 21 17.63 14.01 -0.58
C VAL A 21 17.87 14.08 -2.09
N PRO A 22 19.14 14.25 -2.54
CA PRO A 22 19.46 14.24 -3.96
C PRO A 22 19.10 12.90 -4.63
N ILE A 23 18.50 12.97 -5.82
CA ILE A 23 18.11 11.80 -6.63
C ILE A 23 19.26 10.82 -6.83
N LYS A 24 20.51 11.30 -6.94
CA LYS A 24 21.69 10.45 -7.10
C LYS A 24 21.90 9.53 -5.89
N ASP A 25 21.73 10.07 -4.69
CA ASP A 25 21.93 9.35 -3.43
C ASP A 25 20.77 8.40 -3.19
N LEU A 26 19.54 8.87 -3.45
CA LEU A 26 18.34 8.04 -3.40
C LEU A 26 18.47 6.84 -4.35
N ARG A 27 18.95 7.06 -5.58
CA ARG A 27 19.19 6.00 -6.57
C ARG A 27 20.23 5.01 -6.11
N LYS A 28 21.29 5.47 -5.45
CA LYS A 28 22.35 4.60 -4.92
C LYS A 28 21.78 3.69 -3.83
N ALA A 29 21.05 4.28 -2.88
CA ALA A 29 20.40 3.56 -1.78
C ALA A 29 19.39 2.51 -2.26
N THR A 30 18.57 2.84 -3.27
CA THR A 30 17.52 1.94 -3.77
C THR A 30 17.95 1.01 -4.91
N SER A 31 19.21 1.10 -5.38
CA SER A 31 19.68 0.44 -6.60
C SER A 31 19.51 -1.09 -6.60
N ILE A 32 19.65 -1.71 -5.43
CA ILE A 32 19.54 -3.16 -5.22
C ILE A 32 18.11 -3.66 -5.53
N PHE A 33 17.10 -2.87 -5.17
CA PHE A 33 15.68 -3.19 -5.32
C PHE A 33 15.14 -3.02 -6.75
N THR A 34 15.98 -2.57 -7.68
CA THR A 34 15.60 -2.45 -9.10
C THR A 34 15.53 -3.79 -9.82
N PHE A 35 15.94 -4.90 -9.19
CA PHE A 35 15.98 -6.27 -9.75
C PHE A 35 16.70 -6.42 -11.11
N LYS A 36 17.39 -5.39 -11.60
CA LYS A 36 18.13 -5.32 -12.88
C LYS A 36 17.55 -6.23 -13.99
N LYS A 37 18.35 -7.18 -14.50
CA LYS A 37 17.95 -8.22 -15.47
C LYS A 37 17.47 -9.52 -14.81
N PHE A 38 17.52 -9.57 -13.48
CA PHE A 38 17.21 -10.77 -12.72
C PHE A 38 15.71 -11.09 -12.83
N GLY A 39 15.37 -12.34 -13.11
CA GLY A 39 13.99 -12.78 -13.31
C GLY A 39 13.35 -12.42 -14.65
N ILE A 40 14.01 -11.64 -15.53
CA ILE A 40 13.46 -11.36 -16.87
C ILE A 40 13.81 -12.48 -17.85
N ARG A 41 12.79 -13.06 -18.49
CA ARG A 41 12.98 -14.05 -19.56
C ARG A 41 12.13 -13.70 -20.76
N LYS A 42 12.69 -13.90 -21.96
CA LYS A 42 11.91 -13.83 -23.20
C LYS A 42 11.17 -15.16 -23.36
N LYS A 43 9.83 -15.16 -23.26
CA LYS A 43 9.04 -16.36 -23.54
C LYS A 43 8.81 -16.48 -25.04
N LYS A 44 9.49 -17.46 -25.67
CA LYS A 44 9.45 -17.69 -27.13
C LYS A 44 8.03 -17.84 -27.68
N ARG A 45 7.15 -18.57 -26.98
CA ARG A 45 5.75 -18.82 -27.39
C ARG A 45 4.92 -17.55 -27.58
N TRP A 46 5.23 -16.47 -26.85
CA TRP A 46 4.45 -15.21 -26.88
C TRP A 46 5.25 -14.05 -27.46
N ASN A 47 6.55 -14.24 -27.73
CA ASN A 47 7.49 -13.18 -28.12
C ASN A 47 7.53 -11.97 -27.16
N VAL A 48 7.17 -12.17 -25.88
CA VAL A 48 7.14 -11.12 -24.85
C VAL A 48 8.27 -11.33 -23.81
N LEU A 49 8.82 -10.21 -23.31
CA LEU A 49 9.69 -10.19 -22.13
C LEU A 49 8.83 -10.24 -20.86
N ILE A 50 9.00 -11.28 -20.06
CA ILE A 50 8.24 -11.51 -18.83
C ILE A 50 9.19 -11.38 -17.64
N ASP A 51 8.73 -10.72 -16.58
CA ASP A 51 9.41 -10.61 -15.30
C ASP A 51 8.87 -11.67 -14.34
N ASP A 52 9.51 -12.83 -14.29
CA ASP A 52 9.05 -13.96 -13.49
C ASP A 52 9.23 -13.71 -11.97
N LEU A 53 10.27 -12.97 -11.57
CA LEU A 53 10.46 -12.61 -10.15
C LEU A 53 9.40 -11.60 -9.69
N GLY A 54 9.14 -10.59 -10.52
CA GLY A 54 8.09 -9.62 -10.23
C GLY A 54 6.71 -10.23 -10.17
N ASN A 55 6.40 -11.12 -11.13
CA ASN A 55 5.15 -11.87 -11.12
C ASN A 55 5.03 -12.82 -9.92
N PHE A 56 6.14 -13.41 -9.46
CA PHE A 56 6.15 -14.21 -8.24
C PHE A 56 5.81 -13.39 -7.00
N PHE A 57 6.43 -12.22 -6.82
CA PHE A 57 6.08 -11.35 -5.70
C PHE A 57 4.66 -10.79 -5.81
N LEU A 58 4.17 -10.54 -7.01
CA LEU A 58 2.80 -10.11 -7.26
C LEU A 58 1.80 -11.21 -6.90
N PHE A 59 2.10 -12.47 -7.26
CA PHE A 59 1.33 -13.63 -6.84
C PHE A 59 1.35 -13.79 -5.31
N LEU A 60 2.52 -13.64 -4.67
CA LEU A 60 2.63 -13.71 -3.21
C LEU A 60 1.80 -12.63 -2.52
N SER A 61 1.85 -11.39 -3.02
CA SER A 61 0.99 -10.30 -2.55
C SER A 61 -0.49 -10.64 -2.70
N PHE A 62 -0.89 -11.20 -3.84
CA PHE A 62 -2.28 -11.56 -4.10
C PHE A 62 -2.78 -12.63 -3.14
N VAL A 63 -2.01 -13.72 -2.98
CA VAL A 63 -2.32 -14.79 -2.03
C VAL A 63 -2.44 -14.22 -0.62
N TYR A 64 -1.47 -13.40 -0.19
CA TYR A 64 -1.50 -12.76 1.11
C TYR A 64 -2.80 -11.94 1.31
N CYS A 65 -3.19 -11.10 0.35
CA CYS A 65 -4.42 -10.30 0.44
C CYS A 65 -5.69 -11.16 0.53
N CYS A 66 -5.69 -12.35 -0.07
CA CYS A 66 -6.84 -13.25 -0.06
C CYS A 66 -6.94 -14.12 1.21
N VAL A 67 -5.89 -14.25 2.01
CA VAL A 67 -5.89 -15.15 3.17
C VAL A 67 -5.32 -14.53 4.44
N TYR A 68 -5.07 -13.21 4.47
CA TYR A 68 -4.35 -12.57 5.58
C TYR A 68 -5.02 -12.82 6.95
N TRP A 69 -6.36 -12.88 7.01
CA TRP A 69 -7.11 -13.11 8.25
C TRP A 69 -6.96 -14.53 8.83
N LEU A 70 -6.31 -15.45 8.10
CA LEU A 70 -5.98 -16.79 8.57
C LEU A 70 -4.53 -16.90 9.08
N ILE A 71 -3.72 -15.86 8.86
CA ILE A 71 -2.28 -15.91 9.13
C ILE A 71 -2.02 -15.26 10.50
N PRO A 72 -1.33 -15.95 11.43
CA PRO A 72 -0.91 -15.32 12.67
C PRO A 72 0.14 -14.24 12.38
N TYR A 73 0.09 -13.14 13.13
CA TYR A 73 1.01 -12.00 12.93
C TYR A 73 0.95 -11.39 11.52
N TYR A 74 -0.20 -11.47 10.85
CA TYR A 74 -0.36 -10.93 9.50
C TYR A 74 0.03 -9.44 9.42
N ARG A 75 -0.23 -8.63 10.45
CA ARG A 75 0.16 -7.20 10.48
C ARG A 75 1.67 -6.99 10.38
N GLN A 76 2.46 -7.78 11.10
CA GLN A 76 3.92 -7.71 11.06
C GLN A 76 4.42 -8.14 9.67
N ILE A 77 3.83 -9.19 9.11
CA ILE A 77 4.13 -9.65 7.76
C ILE A 77 3.78 -8.54 6.75
N TYR A 78 2.62 -7.93 6.86
CA TYR A 78 2.21 -6.79 6.04
C TYR A 78 3.16 -5.62 6.18
N ALA A 79 3.56 -5.24 7.40
CA ALA A 79 4.44 -4.12 7.64
C ALA A 79 5.80 -4.29 6.94
N VAL A 80 6.38 -5.50 7.04
CA VAL A 80 7.60 -5.84 6.31
C VAL A 80 7.35 -5.85 4.80
N TRP A 81 6.21 -6.40 4.37
CA TRP A 81 5.87 -6.54 2.96
C TRP A 81 5.58 -5.21 2.25
N ILE A 82 4.83 -4.30 2.87
CA ILE A 82 4.57 -2.96 2.33
C ILE A 82 5.87 -2.15 2.28
N MET A 83 6.74 -2.25 3.29
CA MET A 83 8.04 -1.59 3.26
C MET A 83 8.90 -2.10 2.09
N PHE A 84 8.95 -3.42 1.89
CA PHE A 84 9.64 -4.02 0.75
C PHE A 84 9.07 -3.53 -0.59
N THR A 85 7.76 -3.62 -0.79
CA THR A 85 7.12 -3.23 -2.05
C THR A 85 7.17 -1.71 -2.31
N LEU A 86 7.14 -0.89 -1.26
CA LEU A 86 7.34 0.55 -1.32
C LEU A 86 8.76 0.89 -1.79
N ILE A 87 9.79 0.29 -1.18
CA ILE A 87 11.19 0.52 -1.56
C ILE A 87 11.44 0.07 -3.01
N VAL A 88 10.85 -1.05 -3.43
CA VAL A 88 10.88 -1.50 -4.83
C VAL A 88 10.27 -0.45 -5.76
N THR A 89 9.13 0.13 -5.39
CA THR A 89 8.45 1.17 -6.18
C THR A 89 9.26 2.45 -6.26
N LEU A 90 9.76 2.93 -5.11
CA LEU A 90 10.64 4.09 -5.04
C LEU A 90 11.91 3.86 -5.89
N SER A 91 12.48 2.66 -5.90
CA SER A 91 13.64 2.35 -6.73
C SER A 91 13.40 2.57 -8.22
N ARG A 92 12.18 2.29 -8.70
CA ARG A 92 11.79 2.47 -10.09
C ARG A 92 11.47 3.92 -10.39
N THR A 93 10.80 4.60 -9.49
CA THR A 93 10.40 6.00 -9.70
C THR A 93 11.63 6.88 -9.79
N VAL A 94 12.60 6.68 -8.90
CA VAL A 94 13.90 7.37 -8.93
C VAL A 94 14.65 7.16 -10.25
N VAL A 95 14.57 5.97 -10.86
CA VAL A 95 15.19 5.73 -12.18
C VAL A 95 14.46 6.46 -13.31
N ILE A 96 13.13 6.63 -13.19
CA ILE A 96 12.30 7.33 -14.16
C ILE A 96 12.49 8.84 -14.02
N THR A 97 12.37 9.37 -12.80
CA THR A 97 12.48 10.81 -12.48
C THR A 97 13.89 11.33 -12.71
N ALA A 98 14.93 10.50 -12.58
CA ALA A 98 16.30 10.86 -12.96
C ALA A 98 16.47 11.25 -14.45
N LYS A 99 15.49 10.94 -15.32
CA LYS A 99 15.48 11.35 -16.73
C LYS A 99 14.76 12.67 -16.98
N TYR A 100 14.08 13.22 -15.98
CA TYR A 100 13.40 14.51 -16.13
C TYR A 100 14.42 15.63 -16.37
N PRO A 101 14.00 16.74 -17.02
CA PRO A 101 14.89 17.86 -17.22
C PRO A 101 15.38 18.40 -15.87
N LYS A 102 16.61 18.92 -15.82
CA LYS A 102 17.22 19.42 -14.57
C LYS A 102 16.78 20.84 -14.20
N ASP A 103 15.82 21.38 -14.93
CA ASP A 103 15.22 22.68 -14.67
C ASP A 103 14.37 22.66 -13.38
N LYS A 104 13.91 23.83 -12.93
CA LYS A 104 13.09 23.94 -11.72
C LYS A 104 11.83 23.07 -11.81
N LYS A 105 11.21 22.99 -13.00
CA LYS A 105 9.98 22.21 -13.23
C LYS A 105 10.24 20.72 -13.11
N GLY A 106 11.30 20.19 -13.74
CA GLY A 106 11.63 18.76 -13.65
C GLY A 106 12.07 18.32 -12.25
N LYS A 107 12.76 19.19 -11.50
CA LYS A 107 13.05 18.95 -10.07
C LYS A 107 11.78 18.85 -9.24
N LEU A 108 10.85 19.79 -9.40
CA LEU A 108 9.56 19.78 -8.70
C LEU A 108 8.73 18.53 -9.06
N CYS A 109 8.68 18.16 -10.33
CA CYS A 109 8.02 16.94 -10.78
C CYS A 109 8.63 15.68 -10.15
N THR A 110 9.95 15.64 -9.97
CA THR A 110 10.62 14.51 -9.32
C THR A 110 10.19 14.39 -7.86
N ILE A 111 10.24 15.50 -7.12
CA ILE A 111 9.83 15.55 -5.71
C ILE A 111 8.38 15.10 -5.56
N LEU A 112 7.47 15.61 -6.41
CA LEU A 112 6.05 15.24 -6.35
C LEU A 112 5.83 13.73 -6.55
N VAL A 113 6.56 13.10 -7.47
CA VAL A 113 6.41 11.67 -7.74
C VAL A 113 6.95 10.84 -6.57
N ASP A 114 8.17 11.12 -6.12
CA ASP A 114 8.83 10.29 -5.10
C ASP A 114 8.17 10.47 -3.72
N VAL A 115 7.84 11.71 -3.33
CA VAL A 115 7.10 11.98 -2.09
C VAL A 115 5.66 11.46 -2.17
N GLY A 116 5.00 11.59 -3.32
CA GLY A 116 3.64 11.10 -3.50
C GLY A 116 3.51 9.59 -3.29
N ILE A 117 4.48 8.82 -3.79
CA ILE A 117 4.50 7.35 -3.62
C ILE A 117 4.82 6.98 -2.18
N TYR A 118 5.77 7.69 -1.57
CA TYR A 118 6.05 7.55 -0.15
C TYR A 118 4.77 7.77 0.69
N LEU A 119 4.01 8.84 0.44
CA LEU A 119 2.79 9.15 1.19
C LEU A 119 1.75 8.04 1.08
N VAL A 120 1.51 7.50 -0.13
CA VAL A 120 0.57 6.37 -0.31
C VAL A 120 0.99 5.17 0.53
N GLY A 121 2.29 4.86 0.56
CA GLY A 121 2.82 3.71 1.30
C GLY A 121 2.79 3.93 2.81
N ALA A 122 3.12 5.14 3.25
CA ALA A 122 3.15 5.51 4.66
C ALA A 122 1.74 5.58 5.27
N ILE A 123 0.77 6.17 4.56
CA ILE A 123 -0.65 6.19 4.99
C ILE A 123 -1.21 4.76 4.99
N GLY A 124 -0.88 3.96 3.97
CA GLY A 124 -1.27 2.55 3.91
C GLY A 124 -0.75 1.72 5.08
N LEU A 125 0.54 1.87 5.40
CA LEU A 125 1.17 1.22 6.55
C LEU A 125 0.53 1.68 7.87
N ALA A 126 0.37 2.99 8.07
CA ALA A 126 -0.23 3.53 9.28
C ALA A 126 -1.69 3.07 9.46
N GLY A 127 -2.46 3.01 8.38
CA GLY A 127 -3.83 2.47 8.37
C GLY A 127 -3.88 1.00 8.75
N ALA A 128 -3.07 0.15 8.13
CA ALA A 128 -3.04 -1.30 8.41
C ALA A 128 -2.46 -1.65 9.79
N VAL A 129 -1.58 -0.80 10.33
CA VAL A 129 -1.08 -0.94 11.69
C VAL A 129 -2.09 -0.35 12.69
N GLY A 130 -3.24 0.16 12.26
CA GLY A 130 -4.29 0.64 13.16
C GLY A 130 -3.93 1.92 13.92
N ALA A 131 -2.89 2.64 13.47
CA ALA A 131 -2.43 3.88 14.10
C ALA A 131 -3.50 4.99 14.05
N PHE A 132 -4.38 4.94 13.05
CA PHE A 132 -5.47 5.90 12.85
C PHE A 132 -6.80 5.48 13.51
N ASN A 133 -6.89 4.23 13.98
CA ASN A 133 -8.16 3.61 14.38
C ASN A 133 -8.13 3.04 15.80
N ASN A 134 -7.14 3.43 16.62
CA ASN A 134 -6.94 2.96 17.99
C ASN A 134 -7.02 1.42 18.11
N GLU A 135 -6.46 0.68 17.15
CA GLU A 135 -6.47 -0.78 17.14
C GLU A 135 -7.87 -1.45 17.13
N ILE A 136 -8.98 -0.73 16.90
CA ILE A 136 -10.33 -1.33 16.72
C ILE A 136 -10.27 -2.46 15.67
N PHE A 137 -9.46 -2.23 14.66
CA PHE A 137 -9.02 -3.16 13.63
C PHE A 137 -8.56 -4.54 14.16
N LEU A 138 -7.73 -4.56 15.21
CA LEU A 138 -7.19 -5.78 15.81
C LEU A 138 -8.33 -6.68 16.31
N SER A 139 -9.30 -6.08 16.98
CA SER A 139 -10.42 -6.82 17.56
C SER A 139 -11.34 -7.44 16.51
N GLY A 140 -11.43 -6.82 15.32
CA GLY A 140 -12.34 -7.25 14.26
C GLY A 140 -11.91 -8.53 13.56
N VAL A 141 -10.65 -8.58 13.10
CA VAL A 141 -10.11 -9.76 12.41
C VAL A 141 -9.96 -10.94 13.35
N ASP A 142 -9.50 -10.70 14.58
CA ASP A 142 -9.35 -11.76 15.59
C ASP A 142 -10.70 -12.34 16.03
N ARG A 143 -11.77 -11.52 16.05
CA ARG A 143 -13.13 -12.02 16.25
C ARG A 143 -13.58 -12.87 15.07
N PHE A 144 -13.42 -12.38 13.84
CA PHE A 144 -13.81 -13.12 12.63
C PHE A 144 -13.08 -14.47 12.51
N ALA A 145 -11.76 -14.51 12.77
CA ALA A 145 -10.98 -15.73 12.71
C ALA A 145 -11.45 -16.77 13.74
N ARG A 146 -11.82 -16.35 14.96
CA ARG A 146 -12.40 -17.22 15.98
C ARG A 146 -13.78 -17.73 15.59
N ASP A 147 -14.63 -16.85 15.06
CA ASP A 147 -15.99 -17.19 14.63
C ASP A 147 -15.99 -18.14 13.41
N LEU A 148 -14.95 -18.05 12.57
CA LEU A 148 -14.71 -18.99 11.48
C LEU A 148 -14.31 -20.38 12.00
N GLN A 149 -13.46 -20.44 13.02
CA GLN A 149 -13.04 -21.69 13.65
C GLN A 149 -14.18 -22.37 14.42
N SER A 150 -15.04 -21.60 15.08
CA SER A 150 -16.21 -22.10 15.82
C SER A 150 -17.37 -22.50 14.90
N GLY A 151 -17.33 -22.13 13.62
CA GLY A 151 -18.39 -22.41 12.65
C GLY A 151 -19.60 -21.48 12.75
N GLY A 152 -19.53 -20.40 13.54
CA GLY A 152 -20.62 -19.44 13.72
C GLY A 152 -21.04 -18.70 12.44
N ILE A 153 -20.14 -18.62 11.44
CA ILE A 153 -20.37 -17.98 10.14
C ILE A 153 -21.38 -18.74 9.27
N ARG A 154 -21.76 -19.98 9.64
CA ARG A 154 -22.73 -20.78 8.86
C ARG A 154 -24.15 -20.21 8.90
N ASP A 155 -24.47 -19.39 9.89
CA ASP A 155 -25.76 -18.71 9.97
C ASP A 155 -25.72 -17.40 9.19
N TYR A 156 -26.70 -17.15 8.32
CA TYR A 156 -26.80 -15.91 7.58
C TYR A 156 -27.04 -14.70 8.50
N MET A 157 -27.66 -14.91 9.66
CA MET A 157 -27.89 -13.86 10.66
C MET A 157 -26.59 -13.34 11.28
N TYR A 158 -25.50 -14.12 11.21
CA TYR A 158 -24.17 -13.70 11.65
C TYR A 158 -23.74 -12.41 10.94
N PHE A 159 -23.94 -12.32 9.62
CA PHE A 159 -23.51 -11.16 8.83
C PHE A 159 -24.32 -9.89 9.12
N LEU A 160 -25.55 -10.02 9.64
CA LEU A 160 -26.40 -8.88 9.97
C LEU A 160 -26.17 -8.37 11.41
N THR A 161 -25.56 -9.20 12.27
CA THR A 161 -25.42 -8.91 13.70
C THR A 161 -23.97 -8.67 14.11
N ASN A 162 -22.99 -9.27 13.41
CA ASN A 162 -21.58 -9.18 13.74
C ASN A 162 -20.80 -8.43 12.64
N PRO A 163 -20.20 -7.25 12.93
CA PRO A 163 -19.49 -6.46 11.93
C PRO A 163 -18.12 -7.03 11.53
N SER A 164 -17.64 -8.09 12.19
CA SER A 164 -16.29 -8.62 12.02
C SER A 164 -15.93 -8.96 10.57
N PHE A 165 -16.88 -9.50 9.79
CA PHE A 165 -16.69 -9.74 8.37
C PHE A 165 -16.45 -8.44 7.57
N PHE A 166 -17.21 -7.38 7.89
CA PHE A 166 -17.05 -6.09 7.22
C PHE A 166 -15.77 -5.38 7.62
N TYR A 167 -15.28 -5.57 8.85
CA TYR A 167 -13.95 -5.13 9.24
C TYR A 167 -12.87 -5.84 8.41
N VAL A 168 -12.97 -7.16 8.22
CA VAL A 168 -12.05 -7.93 7.36
C VAL A 168 -12.08 -7.45 5.91
N LEU A 169 -13.25 -7.10 5.37
CA LEU A 169 -13.33 -6.54 4.02
C LEU A 169 -12.68 -5.16 3.91
N LEU A 170 -13.00 -4.26 4.84
CA LEU A 170 -12.48 -2.89 4.85
C LEU A 170 -10.95 -2.88 5.03
N GLU A 171 -10.45 -3.73 5.93
CA GLU A 171 -9.04 -3.98 6.12
C GLU A 171 -8.38 -4.60 4.90
N GLY A 172 -9.05 -5.57 4.27
CA GLY A 172 -8.60 -6.18 3.02
C GLY A 172 -8.28 -5.13 1.97
N MET A 173 -9.09 -4.08 1.83
CA MET A 173 -8.85 -2.99 0.89
C MET A 173 -7.50 -2.28 1.12
N ILE A 174 -7.08 -2.12 2.39
CA ILE A 174 -5.77 -1.54 2.75
C ILE A 174 -4.65 -2.58 2.52
N MET A 175 -4.94 -3.86 2.77
CA MET A 175 -4.00 -4.95 2.52
C MET A 175 -3.59 -5.10 1.05
N PHE A 176 -4.40 -4.59 0.11
CA PHE A 176 -4.09 -4.60 -1.32
C PHE A 176 -3.01 -3.59 -1.76
N ILE A 177 -2.56 -2.67 -0.91
CA ILE A 177 -1.59 -1.62 -1.30
C ILE A 177 -0.25 -2.21 -1.83
N PRO A 178 0.39 -3.19 -1.16
CA PRO A 178 1.60 -3.83 -1.68
C PRO A 178 1.39 -4.47 -3.05
N LEU A 179 0.22 -5.10 -3.28
CA LEU A 179 -0.15 -5.62 -4.59
C LEU A 179 -0.18 -4.49 -5.63
N MET A 180 -0.83 -3.37 -5.32
CA MET A 180 -0.96 -2.22 -6.23
C MET A 180 0.40 -1.59 -6.56
N PHE A 181 1.31 -1.52 -5.59
CA PHE A 181 2.69 -1.08 -5.78
C PHE A 181 3.45 -1.99 -6.75
N LEU A 182 3.42 -3.31 -6.53
CA LEU A 182 4.07 -4.25 -7.44
C LEU A 182 3.42 -4.26 -8.82
N TRP A 183 2.09 -4.19 -8.89
CA TRP A 183 1.33 -4.18 -10.16
C TRP A 183 1.69 -2.97 -11.02
N ASN A 184 1.76 -1.78 -10.43
CA ASN A 184 2.18 -0.57 -11.13
C ASN A 184 3.62 -0.67 -11.66
N ASN A 185 4.53 -1.30 -10.91
CA ASN A 185 5.91 -1.49 -11.35
C ASN A 185 6.08 -2.51 -12.47
N PHE A 186 5.50 -3.70 -12.30
CA PHE A 186 5.79 -4.84 -13.18
C PHE A 186 4.94 -4.84 -14.45
N LYS A 187 3.70 -4.35 -14.40
CA LYS A 187 2.81 -4.34 -15.57
C LYS A 187 2.96 -3.10 -16.45
N TYR A 188 3.28 -1.93 -15.87
CA TYR A 188 3.25 -0.65 -16.60
C TYR A 188 4.57 0.12 -16.61
N MET A 189 5.33 0.21 -15.52
CA MET A 189 6.58 1.01 -15.51
C MET A 189 7.74 0.38 -16.30
N ARG A 190 7.71 -0.93 -16.57
CA ARG A 190 8.75 -1.63 -17.33
C ARG A 190 8.55 -1.57 -18.86
N THR A 191 7.30 -1.48 -19.30
CA THR A 191 6.84 -1.46 -20.70
C THR A 191 6.59 -0.04 -21.21
N GLU A 192 6.10 0.89 -20.38
CA GLU A 192 5.78 2.27 -20.78
C GLU A 192 6.84 3.29 -20.34
N ARG A 193 8.12 3.05 -20.70
CA ARG A 193 9.22 4.01 -20.43
C ARG A 193 9.00 5.42 -21.01
N THR A 194 7.97 5.61 -21.84
CA THR A 194 7.74 6.81 -22.66
C THR A 194 6.42 7.54 -22.35
N ILE A 195 5.36 6.88 -21.87
CA ILE A 195 4.01 7.48 -21.83
C ILE A 195 3.69 8.15 -20.47
N ARG A 196 4.15 7.62 -19.34
CA ARG A 196 3.83 8.19 -18.01
C ARG A 196 4.66 9.42 -17.61
N ALA A 197 5.83 9.61 -18.23
CA ALA A 197 6.63 10.81 -18.05
C ALA A 197 5.94 12.07 -18.61
N ALA A 198 4.94 11.92 -19.48
CA ALA A 198 4.27 13.03 -20.15
C ALA A 198 3.26 13.78 -19.25
N ASN A 199 2.59 13.10 -18.30
CA ASN A 199 1.48 13.68 -17.54
C ASN A 199 1.66 13.57 -16.02
N VAL A 200 2.66 14.26 -15.48
CA VAL A 200 2.89 14.35 -14.02
C VAL A 200 1.65 14.88 -13.28
N ALA A 201 0.89 15.79 -13.89
CA ALA A 201 -0.33 16.33 -13.29
C ALA A 201 -1.40 15.25 -13.01
N THR A 202 -1.64 14.34 -13.96
CA THR A 202 -2.63 13.26 -13.76
C THR A 202 -2.14 12.24 -12.74
N PHE A 203 -0.82 12.04 -12.63
CA PHE A 203 -0.22 11.22 -11.59
C PHE A 203 -0.46 11.84 -10.20
N THR A 204 -0.19 13.13 -10.02
CA THR A 204 -0.40 13.82 -8.73
C THR A 204 -1.85 13.77 -8.29
N ILE A 205 -2.79 14.00 -9.21
CA ILE A 205 -4.24 13.89 -8.92
C ILE A 205 -4.58 12.47 -8.44
N LYS A 206 -4.10 11.43 -9.13
CA LYS A 206 -4.34 10.04 -8.72
C LYS A 206 -3.77 9.74 -7.33
N VAL A 207 -2.56 10.22 -7.04
CA VAL A 207 -1.94 10.05 -5.73
C VAL A 207 -2.77 10.72 -4.64
N LEU A 208 -3.21 11.96 -4.85
CA LEU A 208 -4.05 12.67 -3.89
C LEU A 208 -5.38 11.96 -3.64
N ILE A 209 -6.03 11.47 -4.70
CA ILE A 209 -7.27 10.68 -4.59
C ILE A 209 -7.02 9.40 -3.78
N VAL A 210 -5.94 8.66 -4.05
CA VAL A 210 -5.62 7.44 -3.32
C VAL A 210 -5.31 7.76 -1.86
N CYS A 211 -4.52 8.79 -1.56
CA CYS A 211 -4.26 9.21 -0.18
C CYS A 211 -5.55 9.60 0.57
N ALA A 212 -6.44 10.35 -0.09
CA ALA A 212 -7.73 10.74 0.50
C ALA A 212 -8.60 9.50 0.78
N LEU A 213 -8.73 8.60 -0.20
CA LEU A 213 -9.49 7.35 -0.03
C LEU A 213 -8.92 6.50 1.10
N MET A 214 -7.60 6.31 1.17
CA MET A 214 -6.96 5.54 2.24
C MET A 214 -7.19 6.17 3.61
N THR A 215 -7.11 7.50 3.70
CA THR A 215 -7.37 8.23 4.94
C THR A 215 -8.83 8.09 5.37
N VAL A 216 -9.78 8.17 4.43
CA VAL A 216 -11.22 7.99 4.70
C VAL A 216 -11.54 6.54 5.08
N LEU A 217 -10.94 5.55 4.41
CA LEU A 217 -11.13 4.14 4.75
C LEU A 217 -10.53 3.81 6.12
N ALA A 218 -9.37 4.37 6.43
CA ALA A 218 -8.76 4.26 7.75
C ALA A 218 -9.67 4.93 8.79
N TYR A 219 -9.88 6.24 8.77
CA TYR A 219 -10.63 6.92 9.85
C TYR A 219 -12.15 6.70 9.81
N GLY A 220 -12.76 6.90 8.65
CA GLY A 220 -14.21 7.00 8.49
C GLY A 220 -14.91 5.66 8.30
N GLY A 221 -14.27 4.70 7.62
CA GLY A 221 -14.87 3.41 7.30
C GLY A 221 -15.31 2.63 8.56
N PHE A 222 -14.52 2.68 9.63
CA PHE A 222 -14.81 1.95 10.86
C PHE A 222 -15.85 2.66 11.73
N SER A 223 -15.79 3.99 11.82
CA SER A 223 -16.83 4.76 12.49
C SER A 223 -18.21 4.53 11.83
N PHE A 224 -18.23 4.42 10.50
CA PHE A 224 -19.44 4.09 9.75
C PHE A 224 -19.95 2.68 10.08
N LEU A 225 -19.08 1.67 10.08
CA LEU A 225 -19.48 0.31 10.44
C LEU A 225 -19.99 0.21 11.89
N ASN A 226 -19.33 0.87 12.84
CA ASN A 226 -19.77 0.87 14.24
C ASN A 226 -21.16 1.52 14.39
N MET A 227 -21.43 2.58 13.64
CA MET A 227 -22.74 3.24 13.60
C MET A 227 -23.83 2.31 13.04
N VAL A 228 -23.55 1.59 11.96
CA VAL A 228 -24.52 0.68 11.32
C VAL A 228 -24.86 -0.51 12.22
N TYR A 229 -23.87 -1.08 12.89
CA TYR A 229 -24.03 -2.27 13.71
C TYR A 229 -24.35 -1.99 15.19
N TYR A 230 -24.55 -0.72 15.58
CA TYR A 230 -24.76 -0.30 16.97
C TYR A 230 -23.76 -0.95 17.95
N VAL A 231 -22.50 -1.08 17.55
CA VAL A 231 -21.48 -1.61 18.44
C VAL A 231 -21.09 -0.51 19.42
N ASP A 232 -21.51 -0.68 20.67
CA ASP A 232 -21.09 0.21 21.75
C ASP A 232 -19.56 0.23 21.84
N LEU A 233 -18.96 1.39 21.55
CA LEU A 233 -17.53 1.67 21.72
C LEU A 233 -17.07 1.57 23.19
N LYS A 234 -17.99 1.26 24.12
CA LYS A 234 -17.71 1.03 25.54
C LYS A 234 -17.39 -0.44 25.79
N GLN A 235 -16.21 -0.89 25.38
CA GLN A 235 -15.42 -1.96 26.04
C GLN A 235 -14.26 -2.35 25.11
N ILE A 236 -13.23 -1.51 25.10
CA ILE A 236 -11.83 -1.93 25.05
C ILE A 236 -11.13 -1.14 26.15
#